data_AF-A0A1D2I5T4-F1
#
_entry.id   AF-A0A1D2I5T4-F1
#
_cell.length_a   1.000
_cell.length_b   1.000
_cell.length_c   1.000
_cell.angle_alpha   90.00
_cell.angle_beta   90.00
_cell.angle_gamma   90.00
#
_symmetry.space_group_name_H-M   'P 1'
#
loop_
_entity.id
_entity.type
_entity.pdbx_description
1 polymer ?
#
loop_
_entity_poly.entity_id
_entity_poly.type
_entity_poly.pdbx_seq_one_letter_code
_entity_poly.pdbx_strand_id
1 'polypeptide(L)' 'MAWRYECGPCGITTEWLPKGQAAAKRDEHRDTVHPGMMPTAEVFESNAKSIAKDPAALRMWAVIAGVCLLAWIIQSIS' A
#
# COMPACT_ATOMS: atom_id res chain seq x y z
N MET A 1 -4.69 0.68 8.85
CA MET A 1 -4.22 1.23 7.57
C MET A 1 -5.31 2.11 6.98
N ALA A 2 -4.95 3.31 6.60
CA ALA A 2 -5.85 4.25 5.91
C ALA A 2 -5.43 4.37 4.45
N TRP A 3 -6.39 4.76 3.63
CA TRP A 3 -6.30 4.85 2.19
C TRP A 3 -6.73 6.23 1.74
N ARG A 4 -6.13 6.71 0.66
CA ARG A 4 -6.47 7.96 0.02
C ARG A 4 -6.72 7.68 -1.45
N TYR A 5 -7.79 8.25 -1.98
CA TYR A 5 -8.11 8.21 -3.40
C TYR A 5 -7.74 9.56 -4.03
N GLU A 6 -7.06 9.52 -5.18
CA GLU A 6 -6.84 10.66 -6.07
C GLU A 6 -7.50 10.41 -7.43
N CYS A 7 -8.32 11.37 -7.87
CA CYS A 7 -8.94 11.34 -9.17
C CYS A 7 -8.00 11.95 -10.21
N GLY A 8 -7.50 11.17 -11.17
CA GLY A 8 -6.63 11.68 -12.22
C GLY A 8 -7.23 12.80 -13.09
N PRO A 9 -8.50 12.70 -13.53
CA PRO A 9 -9.13 13.73 -14.38
C PRO A 9 -9.26 15.12 -13.75
N CYS A 10 -9.55 15.21 -12.45
CA CYS A 10 -9.84 16.49 -11.79
C CYS A 10 -8.90 16.83 -10.62
N GLY A 11 -7.97 15.94 -10.27
CA GLY A 11 -7.00 16.11 -9.20
C GLY A 11 -7.60 16.13 -7.80
N ILE A 12 -8.90 15.85 -7.62
CA ILE A 12 -9.48 15.81 -6.28
C ILE A 12 -8.89 14.66 -5.50
N THR A 13 -8.57 14.92 -4.23
CA THR A 13 -8.01 13.91 -3.36
C THR A 13 -8.79 13.83 -2.06
N THR A 14 -9.13 12.61 -1.63
CA THR A 14 -9.83 12.42 -0.35
C THR A 14 -8.90 12.65 0.82
N GLU A 15 -9.45 12.72 2.03
CA GLU A 15 -8.66 12.50 3.25
C GLU A 15 -8.30 11.01 3.38
N TRP A 16 -7.48 10.69 4.40
CA TRP A 16 -7.16 9.32 4.76
C TRP A 16 -8.37 8.63 5.37
N LEU A 17 -8.90 7.63 4.67
CA LEU A 17 -10.13 6.92 5.01
C LEU A 17 -9.90 5.41 5.10
N PRO A 18 -10.78 4.65 5.77
CA PRO A 18 -10.81 3.20 5.62
C PRO A 18 -10.97 2.81 4.15
N LYS A 19 -10.36 1.69 3.73
CA LYS A 19 -10.33 1.27 2.30
C LYS A 19 -11.70 1.27 1.63
N GLY A 20 -12.70 0.72 2.31
CA GLY A 20 -14.08 0.66 1.78
C GLY A 20 -14.71 2.04 1.62
N GLN A 21 -14.41 2.99 2.50
CA GLN A 21 -14.91 4.36 2.39
C GLN A 21 -14.20 5.14 1.28
N ALA A 22 -12.89 4.96 1.11
CA ALA A 22 -12.15 5.55 -0.01
C ALA A 22 -12.67 5.03 -1.36
N ALA A 23 -12.98 3.73 -1.45
CA ALA A 23 -13.59 3.13 -2.64
C ALA A 23 -15.01 3.65 -2.90
N ALA A 24 -15.85 3.73 -1.86
CA ALA A 24 -17.20 4.29 -1.98
C ALA A 24 -17.18 5.75 -2.45
N LYS A 25 -16.28 6.59 -1.90
CA LYS A 25 -16.11 7.98 -2.34
C LYS A 25 -15.64 8.09 -3.78
N ARG A 26 -14.75 7.21 -4.24
CA ARG A 26 -14.36 7.15 -5.65
C ARG A 26 -15.57 6.87 -6.53
N ASP A 27 -16.33 5.83 -6.20
CA ASP A 27 -17.48 5.42 -7.02
C ASP A 27 -18.55 6.52 -7.03
N GLU A 28 -18.87 7.11 -5.88
CA GLU A 28 -19.74 8.28 -5.77
C GLU A 28 -19.24 9.46 -6.61
N HIS A 29 -17.95 9.81 -6.49
CA HIS A 29 -17.35 10.90 -7.24
C HIS A 29 -17.39 10.64 -8.75
N ARG A 30 -17.07 9.42 -9.20
CA ARG A 30 -17.15 9.02 -10.61
C ARG A 30 -18.57 9.17 -11.13
N ASP A 31 -19.54 8.64 -10.41
CA ASP A 31 -20.92 8.57 -10.89
C ASP A 31 -21.59 9.97 -10.91
N THR A 32 -21.12 10.90 -10.08
CA THR A 32 -21.68 12.27 -9.96
C THR A 32 -20.92 13.32 -10.77
N VAL A 33 -19.58 13.28 -10.77
CA VAL A 33 -18.72 14.32 -11.39
C VAL A 33 -18.23 13.90 -12.77
N HIS A 34 -18.08 12.60 -13.01
CA HIS A 34 -17.54 12.05 -14.26
C HIS A 34 -18.44 10.93 -14.85
N PRO A 35 -19.76 11.18 -15.04
CA PRO A 35 -20.70 10.15 -15.47
C PRO A 35 -20.30 9.59 -16.84
N GLY A 36 -20.18 8.27 -16.92
CA GLY A 36 -19.82 7.56 -18.16
C GLY A 36 -18.35 7.67 -18.57
N MET A 37 -17.50 8.32 -17.76
CA MET A 37 -16.07 8.39 -18.02
C MET A 37 -15.34 7.27 -17.28
N MET A 38 -14.52 6.50 -18.02
CA MET A 38 -13.53 5.63 -17.39
C MET A 38 -12.28 6.45 -17.07
N PRO A 39 -11.89 6.58 -15.79
CA PRO A 39 -10.72 7.36 -15.42
C PRO A 39 -9.45 6.72 -16.01
N THR A 40 -8.65 7.54 -16.68
CA THR A 40 -7.37 7.15 -17.31
C THR A 40 -6.27 6.87 -16.29
N ALA A 41 -6.39 7.46 -15.09
CA ALA A 41 -5.55 7.19 -13.94
C ALA A 41 -6.36 7.38 -12.64
N GLU A 42 -6.39 6.36 -11.79
CA GLU A 42 -6.85 6.45 -10.41
C GLU A 42 -5.72 5.97 -9.50
N VAL A 43 -5.39 6.75 -8.48
CA VAL A 43 -4.35 6.38 -7.52
C VAL A 43 -5.01 6.04 -6.19
N PHE A 44 -4.76 4.82 -5.70
CA PHE A 44 -5.09 4.40 -4.35
C PHE A 44 -3.82 4.29 -3.53
N GLU A 45 -3.56 5.31 -2.72
CA GLU A 45 -2.42 5.30 -1.81
C GLU A 45 -2.84 4.69 -0.47
N SER A 46 -1.99 3.79 0.04
CA SER A 46 -2.11 3.28 1.40
C SER A 46 -1.07 3.99 2.27
N ASN A 47 -1.48 4.44 3.46
CA ASN A 47 -0.53 4.96 4.45
C ASN A 47 0.25 3.86 5.17
N ALA A 48 0.11 2.61 4.75
CA ALA A 48 0.90 1.52 5.30
C ALA A 48 2.38 1.84 5.12
N LYS A 49 3.10 1.96 6.24
CA LYS A 49 4.55 2.13 6.22
C LYS A 49 5.14 0.94 5.47
N SER A 50 5.69 1.20 4.29
CA SER A 50 6.36 0.15 3.52
C SER A 50 7.51 -0.40 4.36
N ILE A 51 7.56 -1.72 4.55
CA ILE A 51 8.67 -2.39 5.25
C ILE A 51 10.00 -2.03 4.57
N ALA A 52 10.02 -1.87 3.24
CA ALA A 52 11.19 -1.43 2.49
C ALA A 52 11.62 0.02 2.77
N LYS A 53 10.73 0.84 3.36
CA LYS A 53 11.03 2.21 3.80
C LYS A 53 11.19 2.31 5.33
N ASP A 54 11.10 1.20 6.05
CA ASP A 54 11.33 1.15 7.49
C ASP A 54 12.68 0.49 7.82
N PRO A 55 13.74 1.28 8.11
CA PRO A 55 15.07 0.73 8.36
C PRO A 55 15.12 -0.19 9.59
N ALA A 56 14.22 -0.03 10.57
CA ALA A 56 14.16 -0.91 11.73
C ALA A 56 13.59 -2.29 11.35
N ALA A 57 12.53 -2.31 10.54
CA ALA A 57 11.93 -3.55 10.05
C ALA A 57 12.89 -4.29 9.10
N LEU A 58 13.60 -3.57 8.22
CA LEU A 58 14.65 -4.12 7.35
C LEU A 58 15.77 -4.80 8.15
N ARG A 59 16.27 -4.14 9.22
CA ARG A 59 17.29 -4.71 10.10
C ARG A 59 16.83 -5.99 10.78
N MET A 60 15.58 -6.02 11.27
CA MET A 60 15.01 -7.22 11.89
C MET A 60 14.94 -8.38 10.89
N TRP A 61 14.48 -8.14 9.66
CA TRP A 61 14.45 -9.16 8.60
C TRP A 61 15.83 -9.67 8.22
N ALA A 62 16.84 -8.80 8.16
CA ALA A 62 18.22 -9.20 7.89
C ALA A 62 18.77 -10.12 9.00
N VAL A 63 18.46 -9.84 10.27
CA VAL A 63 18.83 -10.71 11.40
C VAL A 63 18.16 -12.07 11.29
N ILE A 64 16.86 -12.12 11.02
CA ILE A 64 16.11 -13.37 10.85
C ILE A 64 16.72 -14.20 9.71
N ALA A 65 16.96 -13.59 8.56
CA ALA A 65 17.58 -14.26 7.41
C ALA A 65 18.97 -14.80 7.76
N GLY A 66 19.78 -14.03 8.50
CA GLY A 66 21.09 -14.46 8.97
C GLY A 66 21.03 -15.67 9.92
N VAL A 67 20.10 -15.67 10.86
CA VAL A 67 19.89 -16.80 11.79
C VAL A 67 19.43 -18.05 11.04
N CYS A 68 18.50 -17.92 10.09
CA CYS A 68 18.05 -19.04 9.27
C CYS A 68 19.19 -19.63 8.41
N LEU A 69 20.02 -18.77 7.81
CA LEU A 69 21.19 -19.20 7.04
C LEU A 69 22.20 -19.95 7.92
N LEU A 70 22.51 -19.42 9.11
CA LEU A 70 23.40 -20.09 10.06
C LEU A 70 22.84 -21.45 10.50
N ALA A 71 21.56 -21.51 10.84
CA ALA A 71 20.91 -22.77 11.20
C ALA A 71 20.98 -23.79 10.06
N TRP A 72 20.72 -23.36 8.82
CA TRP A 72 20.80 -24.23 7.64
C TRP A 72 22.22 -24.75 7.39
N ILE A 73 23.24 -23.90 7.52
CA ILE A 73 24.65 -24.31 7.40
C ILE A 73 25.00 -25.35 8.47
N ILE A 74 24.60 -25.12 9.73
CA ILE A 74 24.86 -26.07 10.82
C ILE A 74 24.18 -27.42 10.53
N GLN A 75 22.92 -27.40 10.09
CA GLN A 75 22.18 -28.61 9.73
C GLN A 75 22.76 -29.34 8.51
N SER A 76 23.45 -28.63 7.61
CA SER A 76 24.04 -29.24 6.41
C SER A 76 25.43 -29.83 6.65
N ILE A 77 26.08 -29.46 7.76
CA ILE A 77 27.43 -29.90 8.13
C ILE A 77 27.39 -30.98 9.23
N SER A 78 26.32 -31.04 10.03
CA SER A 78 26.00 -32.15 10.94
C SER A 78 25.39 -33.34 10.20
#